data_AF-A0A0F9CTP9-F1
#
_entry.id   AF-A0A0F9CTP9-F1
#
_cell.length_a   1.000
_cell.length_b   1.000
_cell.length_c   1.000
_cell.angle_alpha   90.00
_cell.angle_beta   90.00
_cell.angle_gamma   90.00
#
_symmetry.space_group_name_H-M   'P 1'
#
loop_
_entity.id
_entity.type
_entity.pdbx_description
1 polymer ?
#
loop_
_entity_poly.entity_id
_entity_poly.type
_entity_poly.pdbx_seq_one_letter_code
_entity_poly.pdbx_strand_id
1 'polypeptide(L)'
;MTRLVKYKKVAVKYLIRIVLMIGLVGISIQSFSQIDDEFWFVVPELSHRGNTGGTPGTLRLATMELDATVTVSMPANPAFTDIIVNIAANSSAAVDLSNMIDVAASPGITGLENKALTADGINNFGLHITATNMITAYWEINYTAGSDLWTLKGSNGLGTEFYTPFQNSTFTFPLVPQAYSAIDVVATQSPTIITFDLPPGVAASYGSPVQNVGAGGTHVVSLDQGETFSLFPIGLSGAIGDRLAGTKITSDAPIAVSVKD
;
A
#
# COMPACT_ATOMS: atom_id res chain seq x y z
N MET A 1 13.55 25.01 -61.09
CA MET A 1 14.21 24.49 -59.87
C MET A 1 13.34 24.51 -58.60
N THR A 2 12.12 25.07 -58.64
CA THR A 2 11.26 25.39 -57.48
C THR A 2 10.29 24.28 -57.03
N ARG A 3 9.88 23.37 -57.94
CA ARG A 3 8.95 22.27 -57.60
C ARG A 3 9.62 21.15 -56.79
N LEU A 4 10.82 20.73 -57.16
CA LEU A 4 11.55 19.63 -56.50
C LEU A 4 11.86 19.90 -55.01
N VAL A 5 12.20 21.15 -54.69
CA VAL A 5 12.45 21.59 -53.30
C VAL A 5 11.16 21.54 -52.48
N LYS A 6 10.01 21.86 -53.08
CA LYS A 6 8.69 21.78 -52.43
C LYS A 6 8.30 20.32 -52.13
N TYR A 7 8.52 19.40 -53.08
CA TYR A 7 8.26 17.97 -52.88
C TYR A 7 9.15 17.35 -51.78
N LYS A 8 10.44 17.70 -51.74
CA LYS A 8 11.34 17.24 -50.65
C LYS A 8 10.88 17.73 -49.28
N LYS A 9 10.49 19.00 -49.14
CA LYS A 9 9.98 19.54 -47.87
C LYS A 9 8.69 18.87 -47.41
N VAL A 10 7.81 18.52 -48.35
CA VAL A 10 6.56 17.79 -48.07
C VAL A 10 6.86 16.35 -47.65
N ALA A 11 7.73 15.64 -48.37
CA ALA A 11 8.14 14.27 -48.04
C ALA A 11 8.83 14.18 -46.67
N VAL A 12 9.72 15.13 -46.34
CA VAL A 12 10.37 15.20 -45.01
C VAL A 12 9.35 15.41 -43.89
N LYS A 13 8.31 16.23 -44.10
CA LYS A 13 7.23 16.40 -43.11
C LYS A 13 6.44 15.10 -42.88
N TYR A 14 6.12 14.35 -43.92
CA TYR A 14 5.44 13.05 -43.78
C TYR A 14 6.33 12.01 -43.10
N LEU A 15 7.62 11.97 -43.44
CA LEU A 15 8.59 11.09 -42.80
C LEU A 15 8.71 11.37 -41.29
N ILE A 16 8.81 12.64 -40.89
CA ILE A 16 8.85 13.04 -39.48
C ILE A 16 7.58 12.60 -38.75
N ARG A 17 6.40 12.76 -39.37
CA ARG A 17 5.12 12.31 -38.78
C ARG A 17 5.03 10.79 -38.63
N ILE A 18 5.54 10.04 -39.59
CA ILE A 18 5.59 8.56 -39.52
C ILE A 18 6.54 8.10 -38.42
N VAL A 19 7.73 8.71 -38.31
CA VAL A 19 8.69 8.41 -37.23
C VAL A 19 8.09 8.74 -35.85
N LEU A 20 7.40 9.86 -35.72
CA LEU A 20 6.68 10.22 -34.48
C LEU A 20 5.58 9.22 -34.14
N MET A 21 4.77 8.79 -35.11
CA MET A 21 3.74 7.76 -34.89
C MET A 21 4.34 6.42 -34.46
N ILE A 22 5.40 5.96 -35.13
CA ILE A 22 6.10 4.72 -34.77
C ILE A 22 6.70 4.83 -33.37
N GLY A 23 7.29 5.98 -33.03
CA GLY A 23 7.81 6.26 -31.70
C GLY A 23 6.73 6.21 -30.61
N LEU A 24 5.56 6.82 -30.87
CA LEU A 24 4.45 6.82 -29.93
C LEU A 24 3.84 5.42 -29.73
N VAL A 25 3.70 4.65 -30.82
CA VAL A 25 3.23 3.25 -30.74
C VAL A 25 4.25 2.34 -30.03
N GLY A 26 5.54 2.60 -30.23
CA GLY A 26 6.61 1.88 -29.53
C GLY A 26 6.67 2.15 -28.02
N ILE A 27 6.15 3.30 -27.55
CA ILE A 27 6.08 3.63 -26.12
C ILE A 27 4.83 3.01 -25.47
N SER A 28 3.74 2.80 -26.22
CA SER A 28 2.50 2.23 -25.66
C SER A 28 2.58 0.74 -25.29
N ILE A 29 3.56 0.00 -25.82
CA ILE A 29 3.76 -1.45 -25.54
C ILE A 29 4.48 -1.74 -24.21
N GLN A 30 4.81 -0.71 -23.42
CA GLN A 30 5.45 -0.84 -22.11
C GLN A 30 4.59 -0.26 -20.97
N SER A 31 3.29 -0.07 -21.21
CA SER A 31 2.37 0.43 -20.18
C SER A 31 1.97 -0.70 -19.25
N PHE A 32 2.60 -0.78 -18.09
CA PHE A 32 2.07 -1.57 -16.97
C PHE A 32 0.79 -0.88 -16.48
N SER A 33 -0.35 -1.50 -16.74
CA SER A 33 -1.63 -1.01 -16.26
C SER A 33 -1.77 -1.26 -14.75
N GLN A 34 -2.57 -0.44 -14.05
CA GLN A 34 -2.91 -0.63 -12.64
C GLN A 34 -4.04 -1.66 -12.46
N ILE A 35 -4.04 -2.71 -13.27
CA ILE A 35 -4.97 -3.84 -13.17
C ILE A 35 -4.17 -5.08 -12.86
N ASP A 36 -4.76 -5.96 -12.07
CA ASP A 36 -4.17 -7.27 -11.77
C ASP A 36 -5.26 -8.26 -11.35
N ASP A 37 -4.90 -9.53 -11.24
CA ASP A 37 -5.72 -10.58 -10.67
C ASP A 37 -5.28 -11.00 -9.26
N GLU A 38 -4.16 -10.48 -8.76
CA GLU A 38 -3.67 -10.71 -7.40
C GLU A 38 -3.17 -9.41 -6.74
N PHE A 39 -3.58 -9.17 -5.49
CA PHE A 39 -3.14 -8.03 -4.70
C PHE A 39 -2.85 -8.44 -3.25
N TRP A 40 -1.81 -7.83 -2.69
CA TRP A 40 -1.44 -7.93 -1.28
C TRP A 40 -1.50 -6.56 -0.62
N PHE A 41 -2.12 -6.47 0.54
CA PHE A 41 -2.29 -5.22 1.26
C PHE A 41 -2.43 -5.47 2.76
N VAL A 42 -2.02 -4.50 3.56
CA VAL A 42 -2.35 -4.45 4.98
C VAL A 42 -2.88 -3.05 5.28
N VAL A 43 -3.97 -2.97 6.05
CA VAL A 43 -4.59 -1.68 6.40
C VAL A 43 -3.72 -0.98 7.46
N PRO A 44 -3.22 0.24 7.21
CA PRO A 44 -2.51 1.01 8.22
C PRO A 44 -3.43 1.45 9.36
N GLU A 45 -2.93 1.55 10.60
CA GLU A 45 -3.72 2.15 11.70
C GLU A 45 -3.92 3.65 11.50
N LEU A 46 -5.17 4.10 11.46
CA LEU A 46 -5.48 5.52 11.32
C LEU A 46 -5.78 6.23 12.64
N SER A 47 -5.55 7.55 12.63
CA SER A 47 -5.86 8.38 13.79
C SER A 47 -7.37 8.38 14.09
N HIS A 48 -7.70 8.40 15.38
CA HIS A 48 -9.08 8.39 15.87
C HIS A 48 -9.77 9.75 15.81
N ARG A 49 -9.38 10.62 14.88
CA ARG A 49 -9.89 11.99 14.77
C ARG A 49 -11.39 11.97 14.51
N GLY A 50 -12.16 12.55 15.43
CA GLY A 50 -13.62 12.55 15.31
C GLY A 50 -14.24 11.16 15.52
N ASN A 51 -13.57 10.29 16.28
CA ASN A 51 -14.05 8.97 16.68
C ASN A 51 -14.14 7.94 15.53
N THR A 52 -13.42 8.14 14.43
CA THR A 52 -13.55 7.29 13.25
C THR A 52 -12.50 6.20 13.13
N GLY A 53 -11.25 6.43 13.54
CA GLY A 53 -10.18 5.41 13.50
C GLY A 53 -10.01 4.74 12.13
N GLY A 54 -10.30 5.46 11.04
CA GLY A 54 -10.29 4.87 9.69
C GLY A 54 -11.62 4.27 9.22
N THR A 55 -12.72 4.49 9.94
CA THR A 55 -14.07 4.13 9.51
C THR A 55 -14.81 5.29 8.83
N PRO A 56 -15.67 5.04 7.82
CA PRO A 56 -15.85 3.75 7.16
C PRO A 56 -14.62 3.36 6.33
N GLY A 57 -14.22 2.09 6.42
CA GLY A 57 -13.10 1.51 5.68
C GLY A 57 -13.61 0.48 4.69
N THR A 58 -13.35 0.70 3.40
CA THR A 58 -13.96 -0.07 2.33
C THR A 58 -12.93 -0.47 1.28
N LEU A 59 -12.91 -1.76 0.93
CA LEU A 59 -12.20 -2.25 -0.24
C LEU A 59 -13.09 -2.09 -1.47
N ARG A 60 -12.63 -1.30 -2.43
CA ARG A 60 -13.32 -1.01 -3.69
C ARG A 60 -12.71 -1.83 -4.80
N LEU A 61 -13.57 -2.49 -5.56
CA LEU A 61 -13.20 -3.44 -6.60
C LEU A 61 -13.94 -3.05 -7.89
N ALA A 62 -13.26 -3.09 -9.03
CA ALA A 62 -13.92 -2.87 -10.32
C ALA A 62 -13.38 -3.79 -11.40
N THR A 63 -14.31 -4.40 -12.12
CA THR A 63 -14.04 -5.22 -13.30
C THR A 63 -13.95 -4.40 -14.56
N MET A 64 -13.22 -4.92 -15.54
CA MET A 64 -13.14 -4.38 -16.90
C MET A 64 -14.19 -5.06 -17.79
N GLU A 65 -13.83 -5.44 -19.01
CA GLU A 65 -14.76 -6.05 -19.99
C GLU A 65 -15.21 -7.48 -19.69
N LEU A 66 -14.58 -8.14 -18.71
CA LEU A 66 -14.94 -9.48 -18.22
C LEU A 66 -15.46 -9.40 -16.79
N ASP A 67 -16.38 -10.29 -16.45
CA ASP A 67 -16.81 -10.50 -15.06
C ASP A 67 -15.68 -11.12 -14.24
N ALA A 68 -15.72 -10.97 -12.92
CA ALA A 68 -14.75 -11.59 -12.03
C ALA A 68 -15.40 -12.06 -10.74
N THR A 69 -14.99 -13.24 -10.29
CA THR A 69 -15.15 -13.66 -8.89
C THR A 69 -13.91 -13.23 -8.14
N VAL A 70 -14.07 -12.37 -7.15
CA VAL A 70 -13.00 -11.89 -6.26
C VAL A 70 -13.10 -12.61 -4.93
N THR A 71 -11.96 -13.11 -4.44
CA THR A 71 -11.82 -13.69 -3.11
C THR A 71 -10.88 -12.81 -2.29
N VAL A 72 -11.38 -12.27 -1.18
CA VAL A 72 -10.59 -11.56 -0.17
C VAL A 72 -10.37 -12.52 0.99
N SER A 73 -9.11 -12.76 1.36
CA SER A 73 -8.70 -13.69 2.41
C SER A 73 -7.63 -13.08 3.33
N MET A 74 -7.38 -13.70 4.48
CA MET A 74 -6.23 -13.41 5.35
C MET A 74 -5.45 -14.69 5.64
N PRO A 75 -4.41 -15.01 4.84
CA PRO A 75 -3.73 -16.31 4.92
C PRO A 75 -3.16 -16.67 6.30
N ALA A 76 -2.66 -15.68 7.05
CA ALA A 76 -2.13 -15.89 8.40
C ALA A 76 -3.22 -15.91 9.50
N ASN A 77 -4.47 -15.54 9.19
CA ASN A 77 -5.56 -15.48 10.15
C ASN A 77 -6.65 -16.51 9.83
N PRO A 78 -6.56 -17.73 10.39
CA PRO A 78 -7.55 -18.78 10.12
C PRO A 78 -8.94 -18.48 10.70
N ALA A 79 -9.09 -17.46 11.55
CA ALA A 79 -10.39 -17.02 12.05
C ALA A 79 -11.10 -16.05 11.09
N PHE A 80 -10.37 -15.51 10.09
CA PHE A 80 -10.97 -14.71 9.04
C PHE A 80 -11.80 -15.60 8.12
N THR A 81 -13.04 -15.21 7.85
CA THR A 81 -13.88 -15.89 6.87
C THR A 81 -13.73 -15.18 5.54
N ASP A 82 -13.22 -15.89 4.53
CA ASP A 82 -13.03 -15.35 3.19
C ASP A 82 -14.32 -14.71 2.64
N ILE A 83 -14.15 -13.56 2.00
CA ILE A 83 -15.24 -12.82 1.38
C ILE A 83 -15.18 -13.07 -0.12
N ILE A 84 -16.27 -13.62 -0.67
CA ILE A 84 -16.40 -13.91 -2.10
C ILE A 84 -17.38 -12.91 -2.71
N VAL A 85 -16.93 -12.20 -3.75
CA VAL A 85 -17.72 -11.19 -4.46
C VAL A 85 -17.75 -11.52 -5.94
N ASN A 86 -18.95 -11.69 -6.49
CA ASN A 86 -19.13 -11.83 -7.94
C ASN A 86 -19.46 -10.45 -8.53
N ILE A 87 -18.62 -9.99 -9.46
CA ILE A 87 -18.74 -8.69 -10.08
C ILE A 87 -18.96 -8.90 -11.59
N ALA A 88 -20.08 -8.43 -12.11
CA ALA A 88 -20.37 -8.51 -13.55
C ALA A 88 -19.40 -7.61 -14.34
N ALA A 89 -19.16 -7.94 -15.62
CA ALA A 89 -18.37 -7.10 -16.51
C ALA A 89 -18.82 -5.62 -16.50
N ASN A 90 -17.86 -4.71 -16.55
CA ASN A 90 -18.03 -3.26 -16.51
C ASN A 90 -18.76 -2.75 -15.25
N SER A 91 -18.62 -3.47 -14.13
CA SER A 91 -19.22 -3.10 -12.84
C SER A 91 -18.17 -2.87 -11.77
N SER A 92 -18.62 -2.37 -10.62
CA SER A 92 -17.85 -2.28 -9.38
C SER A 92 -18.59 -2.91 -8.21
N ALA A 93 -17.84 -3.21 -7.15
CA ALA A 93 -18.34 -3.66 -5.88
C ALA A 93 -17.57 -2.99 -4.73
N ALA A 94 -18.15 -3.07 -3.54
CA ALA A 94 -17.58 -2.53 -2.31
C ALA A 94 -17.68 -3.60 -1.22
N VAL A 95 -16.56 -3.87 -0.56
CA VAL A 95 -16.50 -4.72 0.64
C VAL A 95 -16.23 -3.82 1.82
N ASP A 96 -17.26 -3.59 2.64
CA ASP A 96 -17.15 -2.82 3.87
C ASP A 96 -16.55 -3.68 4.97
N LEU A 97 -15.39 -3.27 5.49
CA LEU A 97 -14.69 -3.95 6.59
C LEU A 97 -14.61 -3.07 7.84
N SER A 98 -15.47 -2.05 7.94
CA SER A 98 -15.48 -1.09 9.07
C SER A 98 -15.68 -1.77 10.42
N ASN A 99 -16.32 -2.95 10.46
CA ASN A 99 -16.50 -3.74 11.68
C ASN A 99 -15.21 -4.36 12.22
N MET A 100 -14.11 -4.35 11.45
CA MET A 100 -12.80 -4.90 11.83
C MET A 100 -11.77 -3.81 12.17
N ILE A 101 -12.18 -2.53 12.12
CA ILE A 101 -11.35 -1.35 12.33
C ILE A 101 -11.64 -0.78 13.72
N ASP A 102 -10.63 -0.28 14.41
CA ASP A 102 -10.78 0.29 15.74
C ASP A 102 -11.41 1.69 15.67
N VAL A 103 -12.24 2.02 16.66
CA VAL A 103 -12.84 3.35 16.78
C VAL A 103 -12.79 3.79 18.23
N ALA A 104 -12.70 5.09 18.50
CA ALA A 104 -12.46 5.55 19.88
C ALA A 104 -13.66 5.29 20.81
N ALA A 105 -14.86 5.05 20.27
CA ALA A 105 -16.06 4.68 21.03
C ALA A 105 -16.13 3.18 21.32
N SER A 106 -15.36 2.36 20.61
CA SER A 106 -15.28 0.92 20.80
C SER A 106 -13.82 0.48 20.65
N PRO A 107 -12.93 0.96 21.55
CA PRO A 107 -11.52 0.67 21.47
C PRO A 107 -11.25 -0.82 21.68
N GLY A 108 -10.26 -1.36 20.98
CA GLY A 108 -9.83 -2.75 21.12
C GLY A 108 -10.26 -3.67 19.97
N ILE A 109 -10.85 -3.14 18.90
CA ILE A 109 -10.97 -3.91 17.66
C ILE A 109 -9.56 -4.03 17.05
N THR A 110 -9.17 -5.26 16.76
CA THR A 110 -7.79 -5.65 16.41
C THR A 110 -7.81 -6.71 15.32
N GLY A 111 -8.63 -6.47 14.28
CA GLY A 111 -8.86 -7.46 13.22
C GLY A 111 -8.21 -7.13 11.88
N LEU A 112 -7.83 -5.88 11.63
CA LEU A 112 -7.46 -5.42 10.30
C LEU A 112 -6.35 -4.35 10.28
N GLU A 113 -6.38 -3.40 11.22
CA GLU A 113 -5.37 -2.34 11.28
C GLU A 113 -4.04 -2.83 11.85
N ASN A 114 -2.97 -2.59 11.10
CA ASN A 114 -1.62 -2.93 11.50
C ASN A 114 -1.09 -1.93 12.53
N LYS A 115 -1.28 -2.28 13.80
CA LYS A 115 -0.74 -1.56 14.96
C LYS A 115 0.06 -2.51 15.84
N ALA A 116 0.81 -1.95 16.78
CA ALA A 116 1.62 -2.72 17.71
C ALA A 116 0.70 -3.48 18.71
N LEU A 117 0.44 -4.77 18.46
CA LEU A 117 -0.43 -5.61 19.30
C LEU A 117 0.32 -6.72 20.03
N THR A 118 1.34 -7.26 19.39
CA THR A 118 2.17 -8.37 19.87
C THR A 118 3.55 -7.86 20.29
N ALA A 119 4.23 -8.62 21.15
CA ALA A 119 5.55 -8.24 21.63
C ALA A 119 6.56 -8.12 20.48
N ASP A 120 6.53 -9.02 19.51
CA ASP A 120 7.37 -9.02 18.31
C ASP A 120 6.89 -8.06 17.22
N GLY A 121 5.68 -7.48 17.35
CA GLY A 121 5.11 -6.56 16.37
C GLY A 121 4.58 -7.26 15.11
N ILE A 122 4.51 -8.60 15.12
CA ILE A 122 3.97 -9.40 14.03
C ILE A 122 2.46 -9.59 14.23
N ASN A 123 1.68 -9.28 13.20
CA ASN A 123 0.23 -9.47 13.17
C ASN A 123 -0.18 -10.34 11.98
N ASN A 124 -1.42 -10.82 11.97
CA ASN A 124 -1.94 -11.73 10.95
C ASN A 124 -2.97 -11.04 10.03
N PHE A 125 -2.75 -9.77 9.69
CA PHE A 125 -3.77 -8.93 9.04
C PHE A 125 -3.59 -8.76 7.52
N GLY A 126 -2.67 -9.51 6.91
CA GLY A 126 -2.38 -9.39 5.49
C GLY A 126 -3.57 -9.82 4.66
N LEU A 127 -4.16 -8.88 3.93
CA LEU A 127 -5.20 -9.16 2.94
C LEU A 127 -4.55 -9.71 1.67
N HIS A 128 -5.02 -10.88 1.26
CA HIS A 128 -4.74 -11.48 -0.04
C HIS A 128 -6.03 -11.46 -0.87
N ILE A 129 -5.99 -10.70 -1.96
CA ILE A 129 -7.14 -10.47 -2.84
C ILE A 129 -6.82 -11.11 -4.18
N THR A 130 -7.58 -12.13 -4.57
CA THR A 130 -7.44 -12.81 -5.86
C THR A 130 -8.71 -12.66 -6.69
N ALA A 131 -8.58 -12.67 -8.01
CA ALA A 131 -9.70 -12.55 -8.93
C ALA A 131 -9.57 -13.55 -10.09
N THR A 132 -10.69 -13.99 -10.65
CA THR A 132 -10.69 -14.87 -11.84
C THR A 132 -10.35 -14.15 -13.15
N ASN A 133 -10.39 -12.82 -13.15
CA ASN A 133 -10.06 -11.93 -14.27
C ASN A 133 -9.49 -10.62 -13.73
N MET A 134 -8.81 -9.86 -14.59
CA MET A 134 -8.17 -8.59 -14.24
C MET A 134 -9.17 -7.57 -13.66
N ILE A 135 -8.86 -7.04 -12.48
CA ILE A 135 -9.62 -6.00 -11.79
C ILE A 135 -8.72 -4.81 -11.43
N THR A 136 -9.34 -3.72 -11.00
CA THR A 136 -8.68 -2.70 -10.17
C THR A 136 -9.14 -2.84 -8.73
N ALA A 137 -8.26 -2.53 -7.79
CA ALA A 137 -8.57 -2.53 -6.37
C ALA A 137 -7.98 -1.29 -5.68
N TYR A 138 -8.73 -0.70 -4.75
CA TYR A 138 -8.21 0.31 -3.84
C TYR A 138 -8.91 0.25 -2.49
N TRP A 139 -8.18 0.58 -1.43
CA TRP A 139 -8.73 0.77 -0.10
C TRP A 139 -9.09 2.24 0.07
N GLU A 140 -10.31 2.55 0.48
CA GLU A 140 -10.73 3.91 0.81
C GLU A 140 -11.20 4.03 2.24
N ILE A 141 -10.96 5.22 2.76
CA ILE A 141 -11.52 5.69 4.01
C ILE A 141 -12.18 7.03 3.72
N ASN A 142 -13.45 7.19 4.08
CA ASN A 142 -14.21 8.38 3.75
C ASN A 142 -15.16 8.80 4.87
N TYR A 143 -14.70 9.73 5.71
CA TYR A 143 -15.48 10.26 6.82
C TYR A 143 -15.49 11.79 6.83
N THR A 144 -16.39 12.38 7.62
CA THR A 144 -16.65 13.82 7.61
C THR A 144 -15.42 14.68 7.92
N ALA A 145 -14.45 14.16 8.68
CA ALA A 145 -13.26 14.90 9.07
C ALA A 145 -12.02 14.61 8.19
N GLY A 146 -12.12 13.69 7.22
CA GLY A 146 -11.03 13.35 6.31
C GLY A 146 -11.37 12.18 5.40
N SER A 147 -10.69 12.10 4.26
CA SER A 147 -10.72 10.92 3.41
C SER A 147 -9.29 10.58 3.00
N ASP A 148 -9.01 9.30 2.85
CA ASP A 148 -7.73 8.81 2.34
C ASP A 148 -7.96 7.56 1.46
N LEU A 149 -7.00 7.28 0.58
CA LEU A 149 -7.12 6.21 -0.41
C LEU A 149 -5.77 5.59 -0.75
N TRP A 150 -5.72 4.26 -0.71
CA TRP A 150 -4.56 3.46 -1.12
C TRP A 150 -4.92 2.68 -2.38
N THR A 151 -4.32 3.07 -3.51
CA THR A 151 -4.43 2.29 -4.74
C THR A 151 -3.57 1.05 -4.63
N LEU A 152 -4.16 -0.14 -4.74
CA LEU A 152 -3.41 -1.39 -4.79
C LEU A 152 -2.87 -1.57 -6.22
N LYS A 153 -1.64 -2.08 -6.34
CA LYS A 153 -0.89 -2.11 -7.62
C LYS A 153 -0.62 -3.51 -8.15
N GLY A 154 -1.12 -4.55 -7.46
CA GLY A 154 -0.86 -5.94 -7.78
C GLY A 154 0.63 -6.22 -7.87
N SER A 155 1.06 -6.97 -8.88
CA SER A 155 2.44 -7.30 -9.19
C SER A 155 3.35 -6.08 -9.31
N ASN A 156 2.83 -4.91 -9.73
CA ASN A 156 3.62 -3.68 -9.83
C ASN A 156 3.91 -3.04 -8.45
N GLY A 157 3.16 -3.41 -7.42
CA GLY A 157 3.40 -2.98 -6.03
C GLY A 157 4.25 -3.96 -5.22
N LEU A 158 4.54 -5.14 -5.78
CA LEU A 158 5.37 -6.15 -5.14
C LEU A 158 6.83 -5.97 -5.52
N GLY A 159 7.71 -6.14 -4.54
CA GLY A 159 9.14 -5.97 -4.75
C GLY A 159 9.95 -6.48 -3.58
N THR A 160 11.28 -6.43 -3.74
CA THR A 160 12.25 -6.86 -2.72
C THR A 160 13.12 -5.71 -2.23
N GLU A 161 12.90 -4.49 -2.75
CA GLU A 161 13.61 -3.28 -2.32
C GLU A 161 12.68 -2.07 -2.42
N PHE A 162 12.57 -1.31 -1.33
CA PHE A 162 11.75 -0.10 -1.24
C PHE A 162 12.47 1.00 -0.48
N TYR A 163 12.08 2.24 -0.76
CA TYR A 163 12.46 3.43 0.01
C TYR A 163 11.21 4.20 0.39
N THR A 164 11.09 4.56 1.67
CA THR A 164 9.84 5.13 2.17
C THR A 164 9.83 6.65 2.15
N PRO A 165 8.88 7.28 1.43
CA PRO A 165 8.70 8.72 1.48
C PRO A 165 7.88 9.12 2.72
N PHE A 166 8.23 10.23 3.35
CA PHE A 166 7.44 10.87 4.39
C PHE A 166 7.57 12.39 4.23
N GLN A 167 6.54 13.15 4.59
CA GLN A 167 6.64 14.61 4.52
C GLN A 167 7.52 15.14 5.66
N ASN A 168 8.19 16.25 5.42
CA ASN A 168 9.19 16.80 6.35
C ASN A 168 8.94 18.26 6.73
N SER A 169 7.70 18.74 6.56
CA SER A 169 7.38 20.17 6.63
C SER A 169 6.33 20.52 7.70
N THR A 170 5.48 19.57 8.09
CA THR A 170 4.44 19.79 9.11
C THR A 170 4.46 18.69 10.16
N PHE A 171 4.26 19.05 11.43
CA PHE A 171 4.14 18.06 12.50
C PHE A 171 2.80 17.33 12.41
N THR A 172 2.75 16.10 12.94
CA THR A 172 1.49 15.35 13.04
C THR A 172 0.65 15.93 14.18
N PHE A 173 -0.62 16.20 13.91
CA PHE A 173 -1.50 16.86 14.89
C PHE A 173 -1.59 16.04 16.19
N PRO A 174 -1.42 16.65 17.38
CA PRO A 174 -1.40 15.94 18.65
C PRO A 174 -2.83 15.49 19.04
N LEU A 175 -3.22 14.32 18.55
CA LEU A 175 -4.46 13.66 18.89
C LEU A 175 -4.27 12.75 20.10
N VAL A 176 -5.39 12.32 20.70
CA VAL A 176 -5.38 11.26 21.73
C VAL A 176 -6.30 10.15 21.23
N PRO A 177 -5.79 8.93 20.98
CA PRO A 177 -4.38 8.54 21.02
C PRO A 177 -3.50 9.31 20.01
N GLN A 178 -2.20 9.40 20.29
CA GLN A 178 -1.22 10.11 19.47
C GLN A 178 -1.29 9.59 18.02
N ALA A 179 -1.41 10.50 17.07
CA ALA A 179 -1.29 10.17 15.66
C ALA A 179 0.20 10.11 15.28
N TYR A 180 0.57 9.13 14.46
CA TYR A 180 1.96 8.86 14.11
C TYR A 180 2.04 8.25 12.70
N SER A 181 3.15 8.52 12.03
CA SER A 181 3.48 7.92 10.74
C SER A 181 3.93 6.47 10.91
N ALA A 182 3.84 5.62 9.89
CA ALA A 182 4.37 4.26 9.96
C ALA A 182 4.71 3.70 8.59
N ILE A 183 5.53 2.64 8.61
CA ILE A 183 5.81 1.74 7.51
C ILE A 183 5.11 0.43 7.84
N ASP A 184 4.20 0.02 6.98
CA ASP A 184 3.46 -1.23 7.11
C ASP A 184 3.84 -2.17 5.98
N VAL A 185 4.12 -3.43 6.33
CA VAL A 185 4.52 -4.46 5.35
C VAL A 185 3.66 -5.71 5.52
N VAL A 186 3.45 -6.43 4.42
CA VAL A 186 2.87 -7.78 4.39
C VAL A 186 3.75 -8.70 3.57
N ALA A 187 4.01 -9.90 4.10
CA ALA A 187 4.75 -10.94 3.40
C ALA A 187 3.85 -11.76 2.47
N THR A 188 4.32 -12.02 1.25
CA THR A 188 3.57 -12.82 0.26
C THR A 188 3.90 -14.31 0.30
N GLN A 189 4.96 -14.70 1.01
CA GLN A 189 5.50 -16.06 1.05
C GLN A 189 6.03 -16.42 2.44
N SER A 190 6.07 -17.72 2.73
CA SER A 190 6.65 -18.29 3.94
C SER A 190 7.98 -19.00 3.64
N PRO A 191 9.05 -18.75 4.41
CA PRO A 191 9.31 -17.55 5.20
C PRO A 191 9.77 -16.39 4.29
N THR A 192 9.58 -15.15 4.75
CA THR A 192 10.18 -13.94 4.15
C THR A 192 10.98 -13.20 5.21
N ILE A 193 12.28 -12.98 4.94
CA ILE A 193 13.14 -12.15 5.79
C ILE A 193 13.12 -10.72 5.26
N ILE A 194 12.74 -9.77 6.12
CA ILE A 194 12.65 -8.34 5.79
C ILE A 194 13.64 -7.58 6.67
N THR A 195 14.46 -6.74 6.05
CA THR A 195 15.45 -5.88 6.69
C THR A 195 15.09 -4.41 6.47
N PHE A 196 14.98 -3.67 7.57
CA PHE A 196 14.79 -2.22 7.60
C PHE A 196 16.09 -1.54 8.00
N ASP A 197 16.68 -0.77 7.10
CA ASP A 197 17.87 0.05 7.37
C ASP A 197 17.44 1.51 7.55
N LEU A 198 17.56 2.02 8.79
CA LEU A 198 17.16 3.37 9.13
C LEU A 198 18.20 4.40 8.66
N PRO A 199 17.77 5.61 8.26
CA PRO A 199 18.70 6.72 7.99
C PRO A 199 19.48 7.12 9.25
N PRO A 200 20.70 7.69 9.10
CA PRO A 200 21.45 8.23 10.22
C PRO A 200 20.64 9.25 11.03
N GLY A 201 20.60 9.08 12.36
CA GLY A 201 19.90 9.98 13.26
C GLY A 201 18.40 9.70 13.43
N VAL A 202 17.81 8.79 12.64
CA VAL A 202 16.41 8.38 12.74
C VAL A 202 16.33 7.08 13.54
N ALA A 203 15.58 7.09 14.64
CA ALA A 203 15.28 5.91 15.46
C ALA A 203 13.82 5.47 15.23
N ALA A 204 13.55 4.19 15.49
CA ALA A 204 12.21 3.62 15.31
C ALA A 204 11.79 2.78 16.51
N SER A 205 10.52 2.40 16.50
CA SER A 205 9.89 1.52 17.46
C SER A 205 9.00 0.49 16.76
N TYR A 206 8.76 -0.63 17.43
CA TYR A 206 7.83 -1.67 17.02
C TYR A 206 7.28 -2.42 18.25
N GLY A 207 6.25 -3.25 18.04
CA GLY A 207 5.72 -4.16 19.07
C GLY A 207 5.02 -3.50 20.26
N SER A 208 4.41 -4.35 21.09
CA SER A 208 3.71 -3.99 22.33
C SER A 208 3.99 -5.04 23.42
N PRO A 209 4.71 -4.69 24.51
CA PRO A 209 5.28 -3.38 24.82
C PRO A 209 6.29 -2.89 23.78
N VAL A 210 6.41 -1.56 23.67
CA VAL A 210 7.27 -0.92 22.67
C VAL A 210 8.72 -1.37 22.80
N GLN A 211 9.27 -1.85 21.70
CA GLN A 211 10.69 -2.12 21.48
C GLN A 211 11.29 -1.03 20.59
N ASN A 212 12.59 -0.77 20.73
CA ASN A 212 13.26 0.32 20.02
C ASN A 212 14.36 -0.20 19.09
N VAL A 213 14.48 0.44 17.94
CA VAL A 213 15.60 0.34 17.02
C VAL A 213 16.43 1.62 17.16
N GLY A 214 17.72 1.47 17.45
CA GLY A 214 18.62 2.61 17.63
C GLY A 214 18.72 3.48 16.38
N ALA A 215 19.09 4.75 16.57
CA ALA A 215 19.19 5.71 15.46
C ALA A 215 20.18 5.25 14.38
N GLY A 216 19.74 5.22 13.12
CA GLY A 216 20.53 4.68 12.00
C GLY A 216 20.81 3.18 12.08
N GLY A 217 20.08 2.46 12.94
CA GLY A 217 20.21 1.02 13.12
C GLY A 217 19.48 0.22 12.05
N THR A 218 19.68 -1.09 12.11
CA THR A 218 18.99 -2.07 11.26
C THR A 218 18.05 -2.91 12.13
N HIS A 219 16.86 -3.20 11.61
CA HIS A 219 15.94 -4.16 12.19
C HIS A 219 15.61 -5.27 11.18
N VAL A 220 15.60 -6.52 11.63
CA VAL A 220 15.30 -7.68 10.80
C VAL A 220 14.10 -8.41 11.42
N VAL A 221 13.11 -8.71 10.60
CA VAL A 221 11.93 -9.49 10.96
C VAL A 221 11.76 -10.64 9.98
N SER A 222 11.32 -11.80 10.48
CA SER A 222 10.93 -12.95 9.68
C SER A 222 9.42 -13.05 9.73
N LEU A 223 8.76 -13.03 8.57
CA LEU A 223 7.32 -13.14 8.44
C LEU A 223 6.94 -14.36 7.62
N ASP A 224 5.86 -15.03 8.00
CA ASP A 224 5.16 -16.02 7.20
C ASP A 224 4.15 -15.36 6.24
N GLN A 225 3.66 -16.11 5.25
CA GLN A 225 2.71 -15.62 4.26
C GLN A 225 1.46 -15.04 4.93
N GLY A 226 1.15 -13.78 4.61
CA GLY A 226 0.01 -13.05 5.17
C GLY A 226 0.27 -12.44 6.55
N GLU A 227 1.43 -12.68 7.17
CA GLU A 227 1.85 -11.93 8.35
C GLU A 227 2.28 -10.51 7.96
N THR A 228 2.12 -9.61 8.91
CA THR A 228 2.32 -8.17 8.74
C THR A 228 3.16 -7.61 9.87
N PHE A 229 3.84 -6.51 9.58
CA PHE A 229 4.68 -5.83 10.56
C PHE A 229 4.56 -4.30 10.38
N SER A 230 4.56 -3.57 11.49
CA SER A 230 4.51 -2.10 11.49
C SER A 230 5.74 -1.54 12.20
N LEU A 231 6.52 -0.75 11.47
CA LEU A 231 7.63 0.02 12.01
C LEU A 231 7.21 1.49 12.11
N PHE A 232 7.36 2.10 13.27
CA PHE A 232 6.88 3.46 13.54
C PHE A 232 7.95 4.34 14.21
N PRO A 233 7.80 5.68 14.20
CA PRO A 233 8.70 6.60 14.89
C PRO A 233 8.92 6.23 16.35
N ILE A 234 10.11 6.53 16.85
CA ILE A 234 10.51 6.28 18.24
C ILE A 234 9.41 6.74 19.23
N GLY A 235 8.89 5.82 20.04
CA GLY A 235 7.87 6.12 21.04
C GLY A 235 6.57 6.73 20.49
N LEU A 236 6.17 6.40 19.26
CA LEU A 236 4.98 6.95 18.58
C LEU A 236 5.08 8.47 18.34
N SER A 237 6.31 9.00 18.21
CA SER A 237 6.53 10.43 18.03
C SER A 237 5.84 10.98 16.78
N GLY A 238 5.13 12.11 16.94
CA GLY A 238 4.57 12.91 15.83
C GLY A 238 5.52 14.01 15.33
N ALA A 239 6.77 14.04 15.81
CA ALA A 239 7.75 15.04 15.43
C ALA A 239 8.31 14.78 14.02
N ILE A 240 8.52 15.87 13.27
CA ILE A 240 9.01 15.81 11.89
C ILE A 240 10.35 15.06 11.78
N GLY A 241 11.25 15.29 12.74
CA GLY A 241 12.60 14.70 12.74
C GLY A 241 12.65 13.21 13.08
N ASP A 242 11.57 12.66 13.66
CA ASP A 242 11.50 11.26 14.08
C ASP A 242 10.83 10.37 13.01
N ARG A 243 10.34 10.96 11.92
CA ARG A 243 9.73 10.22 10.81
C ARG A 243 10.73 9.30 10.13
N LEU A 244 10.22 8.19 9.60
CA LEU A 244 11.02 7.14 8.97
C LEU A 244 11.37 7.46 7.49
N ALA A 245 11.53 8.75 7.17
CA ALA A 245 11.84 9.27 5.84
C ALA A 245 13.16 8.72 5.30
N GLY A 246 13.11 8.01 4.18
CA GLY A 246 14.30 7.44 3.53
C GLY A 246 14.77 6.12 4.11
N THR A 247 13.98 5.46 4.96
CA THR A 247 14.24 4.07 5.37
C THR A 247 14.31 3.18 4.15
N LYS A 248 15.37 2.37 4.07
CA LYS A 248 15.51 1.35 3.05
C LYS A 248 14.94 0.04 3.58
N ILE A 249 14.08 -0.59 2.79
CA ILE A 249 13.51 -1.91 3.09
C ILE A 249 14.04 -2.88 2.05
N THR A 250 14.58 -4.02 2.48
CA THR A 250 14.99 -5.12 1.60
C THR A 250 14.41 -6.44 2.08
N SER A 251 14.13 -7.36 1.16
CA SER A 251 13.65 -8.70 1.50
C SER A 251 14.18 -9.76 0.54
N ASP A 252 14.13 -11.02 0.98
CA ASP A 252 14.52 -12.20 0.17
C ASP A 252 13.38 -12.75 -0.70
N ALA A 253 12.13 -12.36 -0.42
CA ALA A 253 10.95 -12.62 -1.25
C ALA A 253 10.11 -11.34 -1.46
N PRO A 254 9.27 -11.27 -2.51
CA PRO A 254 8.43 -10.11 -2.75
C PRO A 254 7.50 -9.79 -1.55
N ILE A 255 7.42 -8.51 -1.20
CA ILE A 255 6.51 -7.98 -0.17
C ILE A 255 5.70 -6.82 -0.75
N ALA A 256 4.58 -6.49 -0.11
CA ALA A 256 3.90 -5.21 -0.33
C ALA A 256 4.20 -4.27 0.84
N VAL A 257 4.40 -2.98 0.52
CA VAL A 257 4.70 -1.93 1.49
C VAL A 257 3.69 -0.80 1.35
N SER A 258 3.13 -0.35 2.46
CA SER A 258 2.34 0.86 2.58
C SER A 258 2.94 1.81 3.62
N VAL A 259 2.66 3.09 3.48
CA VAL A 259 3.03 4.11 4.47
C VAL A 259 1.80 4.93 4.85
N LYS A 260 1.81 5.46 6.07
CA LYS A 260 0.87 6.49 6.56
C LYS A 260 1.65 7.62 7.22
N ASP A 261 1.15 8.86 7.14
CA ASP A 261 1.80 10.05 7.71
C ASP A 261 0.78 11.01 8.36
#